data_AF-A0A8T2VQL1-F1
#
_entry.id   AF-A0A8T2VQL1-F1
#
_cell.length_a   1.000
_cell.length_b   1.000
_cell.length_c   1.000
_cell.angle_alpha   90.00
_cell.angle_beta   90.00
_cell.angle_gamma   90.00
#
_symmetry.space_group_name_H-M   'P 1'
#
loop_
_entity.id
_entity.type
_entity.pdbx_description
1 polymer ?
#
loop_
_entity_poly.entity_id
_entity_poly.type
_entity_poly.pdbx_seq_one_letter_code
_entity_poly.pdbx_strand_id
1 'polypeptide(L)'
;MAARVFRASQSLEELSKGFYGCWKDGKWVRPAISARYRNRLRKETLLSGEEWPYDKPRKEMKPKMKGHKCDRLAAEKRARTEELMKKMPQMLFDYKMKINRKAWRRMMKLLFLHQKERGKDRDQEEEGNSITI
;
A
#
# COMPACT_ATOMS: atom_id res chain seq x y z
N MET A 1 -32.15 21.58 28.21
CA MET A 1 -32.91 21.87 26.96
C MET A 1 -34.03 20.84 26.84
N ALA A 2 -35.28 21.27 26.96
CA ALA A 2 -36.43 20.37 26.93
C ALA A 2 -36.63 19.75 25.54
N ALA A 3 -36.70 18.42 25.47
CA ALA A 3 -37.12 17.73 24.25
C ALA A 3 -38.61 18.03 24.03
N ARG A 4 -38.93 18.87 23.03
CA ARG A 4 -40.33 19.07 22.60
C ARG A 4 -40.85 17.73 22.08
N VAL A 5 -41.79 17.14 22.80
CA VAL A 5 -42.56 15.99 22.33
C VAL A 5 -43.46 16.50 21.20
N PHE A 6 -43.10 16.20 19.96
CA PHE A 6 -43.94 16.51 18.80
C PHE A 6 -45.25 15.73 18.91
N ARG A 7 -46.38 16.44 19.00
CA ARG A 7 -47.74 15.88 19.03
C ARG A 7 -48.23 15.73 17.59
N ALA A 8 -49.01 14.68 17.30
CA ALA A 8 -49.50 14.34 15.96
C ALA A 8 -50.39 15.42 15.28
N SER A 9 -50.71 16.51 15.97
CA SER A 9 -51.56 17.61 15.50
C SER A 9 -50.80 18.81 14.92
N GLN A 10 -49.49 18.67 14.65
CA GLN A 10 -48.69 19.76 14.08
C GLN A 10 -48.88 19.87 12.56
N SER A 11 -48.93 21.11 12.09
CA SER A 11 -49.14 21.45 10.67
C SER A 11 -48.06 20.81 9.78
N LEU A 12 -48.40 20.51 8.52
CA LEU A 12 -47.49 19.92 7.52
C LEU A 12 -46.15 20.68 7.42
N GLU A 13 -46.19 22.01 7.59
CA GLU A 13 -45.01 22.88 7.63
C GLU A 13 -44.08 22.62 8.83
N GLU A 14 -44.63 22.34 10.01
CA GLU A 14 -43.85 22.05 11.23
C GLU A 14 -43.19 20.68 11.16
N LEU A 15 -43.88 19.70 10.57
CA LEU A 15 -43.28 18.40 10.24
C LEU A 15 -42.14 18.56 9.24
N SER A 16 -42.32 19.39 8.20
CA SER A 16 -41.30 19.63 7.16
C SER A 16 -40.02 20.28 7.70
N LYS A 17 -40.14 21.25 8.62
CA LYS A 17 -39.00 21.95 9.26
C LYS A 17 -38.15 21.04 10.14
N GLY A 18 -38.75 20.00 10.73
CA GLY A 18 -38.08 19.03 11.59
C GLY A 18 -37.62 17.75 10.89
N PHE A 19 -38.02 17.54 9.63
CA PHE A 19 -37.81 16.28 8.92
C PHE A 19 -36.39 16.12 8.41
N TYR A 20 -35.79 17.17 7.87
CA TYR A 20 -34.40 17.15 7.38
C TYR A 20 -33.47 17.85 8.38
N GLY A 21 -32.25 17.32 8.52
CA GLY A 21 -31.19 18.09 9.17
C GLY A 21 -30.76 19.24 8.25
N CYS A 22 -30.38 20.36 8.85
CA CYS A 22 -29.90 21.52 8.11
C CYS A 22 -28.47 21.87 8.53
N TRP A 23 -27.72 22.46 7.61
CA TRP A 23 -26.48 23.14 7.96
C TRP A 23 -26.82 24.53 8.46
N LYS A 24 -26.42 24.85 9.69
CA LYS A 24 -26.57 26.18 10.29
C LYS A 24 -25.27 26.55 10.96
N ASP A 25 -24.73 27.73 10.64
CA ASP A 25 -23.52 28.29 11.26
C ASP A 25 -22.32 27.31 11.23
N GLY A 26 -22.11 26.64 10.10
CA GLY A 26 -21.03 25.66 9.91
C GLY A 26 -21.19 24.34 10.69
N LYS A 27 -22.33 24.14 11.36
CA LYS A 27 -22.64 22.91 12.10
C LYS A 27 -23.86 22.21 11.52
N TRP A 28 -23.80 20.88 11.51
CA TRP A 28 -24.95 20.06 11.14
C TRP A 28 -25.95 20.02 12.31
N VAL A 29 -27.12 20.61 12.11
CA VAL A 29 -28.24 20.54 13.04
C VAL A 29 -29.03 19.26 12.76
N ARG A 30 -29.24 18.46 13.80
CA ARG A 30 -30.00 17.21 13.70
C ARG A 30 -31.48 17.50 13.40
N PRO A 31 -32.16 16.61 12.66
CA PRO A 31 -33.61 16.70 12.53
C PRO A 31 -34.28 16.59 13.90
N ALA A 32 -35.39 17.30 14.09
CA ALA A 32 -36.16 17.26 15.32
C ALA A 32 -36.80 15.88 15.55
N ILE A 33 -37.11 15.18 14.46
CA ILE A 33 -37.72 13.85 14.47
C ILE A 33 -36.65 12.76 14.31
N SER A 34 -36.70 11.76 15.18
CA SER A 34 -35.87 10.55 15.04
C SER A 34 -36.25 9.73 13.81
N ALA A 35 -35.29 9.05 13.21
CA ALA A 35 -35.53 8.18 12.06
C ALA A 35 -36.54 7.06 12.35
N ARG A 36 -36.62 6.58 13.60
CA ARG A 36 -37.60 5.57 14.02
C ARG A 36 -39.02 6.10 13.98
N TYR A 37 -39.24 7.29 14.55
CA TYR A 37 -40.56 7.93 14.56
C TYR A 37 -41.00 8.29 13.14
N ARG A 38 -40.08 8.76 12.29
CA ARG A 38 -40.31 8.97 10.85
C ARG A 38 -40.80 7.71 10.14
N ASN A 39 -40.13 6.57 10.34
CA ASN A 39 -40.55 5.31 9.72
C ASN A 39 -41.91 4.82 10.22
N ARG A 40 -42.26 5.13 11.48
CA ARG A 40 -43.60 4.84 12.01
C ARG A 40 -44.67 5.67 11.28
N LEU A 41 -44.47 6.99 11.17
CA LEU A 41 -45.37 7.87 10.42
C LEU A 41 -45.49 7.46 8.95
N ARG A 42 -44.37 7.10 8.31
CA ARG A 42 -44.37 6.59 6.94
C ARG A 42 -45.20 5.32 6.79
N LYS A 43 -45.12 4.39 7.76
CA LYS A 43 -45.91 3.17 7.72
C LYS A 43 -47.40 3.44 7.92
N GLU A 44 -47.74 4.32 8.88
CA GLU A 44 -49.13 4.71 9.17
C GLU A 44 -49.79 5.40 7.97
N THR A 45 -49.09 6.33 7.30
CA THR A 45 -49.56 7.03 6.09
C THR A 45 -49.69 6.13 4.87
N LEU A 46 -48.71 5.25 4.63
CA LEU A 46 -48.83 4.27 3.54
C LEU A 46 -49.96 3.26 3.80
N LEU A 47 -50.28 2.97 5.07
CA LEU A 47 -51.38 2.09 5.44
C LEU A 47 -52.75 2.77 5.26
N SER A 48 -52.84 4.08 5.49
CA SER A 48 -54.06 4.86 5.19
C SER A 48 -54.28 5.09 3.69
N GLY A 49 -53.34 4.66 2.83
CA GLY A 49 -53.41 4.84 1.38
C GLY A 49 -52.98 6.23 0.93
N GLU A 50 -52.43 7.06 1.82
CA GLU A 50 -51.90 8.38 1.49
C GLU A 50 -50.48 8.28 0.91
N GLU A 51 -50.10 9.28 0.10
CA GLU A 51 -48.77 9.36 -0.49
C GLU A 51 -47.75 9.95 0.50
N TRP A 52 -46.52 9.42 0.50
CA TRP A 52 -45.43 9.89 1.35
C TRP A 52 -44.38 10.69 0.54
N PRO A 53 -44.42 12.04 0.56
CA PRO A 53 -43.60 12.87 -0.35
C PRO A 53 -42.18 13.19 0.16
N TYR A 54 -41.82 12.79 1.39
CA TYR A 54 -40.61 13.28 2.06
C TYR A 54 -39.35 12.44 1.84
N ASP A 55 -39.44 11.31 1.16
CA ASP A 55 -38.26 10.46 0.92
C ASP A 55 -37.72 10.65 -0.49
N LYS A 56 -36.41 10.90 -0.58
CA LYS A 56 -35.72 10.98 -1.87
C LYS A 56 -35.73 9.60 -2.55
N PRO A 57 -35.82 9.54 -3.89
CA PRO A 57 -35.74 8.29 -4.63
C PRO A 57 -34.41 7.58 -4.35
N ARG A 58 -34.45 6.24 -4.31
CA ARG A 58 -33.28 5.42 -4.06
C ARG A 58 -32.30 5.56 -5.22
N LYS A 59 -31.04 5.87 -4.93
CA LYS A 59 -29.97 5.92 -5.94
C LYS A 59 -29.66 4.52 -6.44
N GLU A 60 -29.28 4.43 -7.72
CA GLU A 60 -28.81 3.19 -8.32
C GLU A 60 -27.54 2.67 -7.64
N MET A 61 -27.44 1.35 -7.53
CA MET A 61 -26.27 0.68 -6.98
C MET A 61 -25.15 0.65 -8.02
N LYS A 62 -23.89 0.86 -7.61
CA LYS A 62 -22.72 0.76 -8.50
C LYS A 62 -22.17 -0.68 -8.51
N PRO A 63 -22.27 -1.44 -9.62
CA PRO A 63 -21.83 -2.84 -9.67
C PRO A 63 -20.35 -2.99 -10.06
N LYS A 64 -19.44 -2.14 -9.55
CA LYS A 64 -18.02 -2.22 -9.91
C LYS A 64 -17.23 -3.04 -8.91
N MET A 65 -16.65 -4.16 -9.34
CA MET A 65 -15.70 -4.95 -8.54
C MET A 65 -14.28 -4.38 -8.67
N LYS A 66 -13.53 -4.37 -7.56
CA LYS A 66 -12.16 -3.84 -7.49
C LYS A 66 -11.12 -4.77 -8.14
N GLY A 67 -11.37 -6.09 -8.08
CA GLY A 67 -10.39 -7.15 -8.38
C GLY A 67 -9.27 -7.24 -7.34
N HIS A 68 -8.61 -8.40 -7.26
CA HIS A 68 -7.44 -8.55 -6.38
C HIS A 68 -6.22 -7.85 -6.97
N LYS A 69 -5.36 -7.32 -6.08
CA LYS A 69 -4.11 -6.65 -6.48
C LYS A 69 -3.17 -7.62 -7.22
N CYS A 70 -3.14 -8.89 -6.80
CA CYS A 70 -2.29 -9.91 -7.39
C CYS A 70 -2.59 -10.08 -8.89
N ASP A 71 -3.87 -10.27 -9.21
CA ASP A 71 -4.33 -10.54 -10.58
C ASP A 71 -4.04 -9.35 -11.50
N ARG A 72 -4.23 -8.13 -10.99
CA ARG A 72 -3.92 -6.90 -11.73
C ARG A 72 -2.43 -6.81 -12.12
N LEU A 73 -1.54 -7.22 -11.23
CA LEU A 73 -0.09 -7.14 -11.42
C LEU A 73 0.50 -8.40 -12.07
N ALA A 74 -0.29 -9.45 -12.28
CA ALA A 74 0.22 -10.73 -12.74
C ALA A 74 0.81 -10.63 -14.16
N ALA A 75 0.16 -9.87 -15.05
CA ALA A 75 0.67 -9.64 -16.41
C ALA A 75 2.01 -8.88 -16.40
N GLU A 76 2.10 -7.80 -15.63
CA GLU A 76 3.33 -7.00 -15.48
C GLU A 76 4.49 -7.84 -14.93
N LYS A 77 4.22 -8.69 -13.93
CA LYS A 77 5.23 -9.58 -13.36
C LYS A 77 5.74 -10.61 -14.38
N ARG A 78 4.88 -11.18 -15.21
CA ARG A 78 5.29 -12.14 -16.26
C ARG A 78 6.18 -11.48 -17.30
N ALA A 79 5.80 -10.30 -17.80
CA ALA A 79 6.62 -9.53 -18.74
C ALA A 79 8.01 -9.18 -18.17
N ARG A 80 8.06 -8.73 -16.91
CA ARG A 80 9.34 -8.45 -16.23
C ARG A 80 10.23 -9.70 -16.12
N THR A 81 9.63 -10.86 -15.83
CA THR A 81 10.36 -12.12 -15.78
C THR A 81 10.96 -12.46 -17.15
N GLU A 82 10.20 -12.32 -18.24
CA GLU A 82 10.70 -12.56 -19.61
C GLU A 82 11.87 -11.64 -19.97
N GLU A 83 11.78 -10.35 -19.66
CA GLU A 83 12.87 -9.39 -19.88
C GLU A 83 14.14 -9.76 -19.08
N LEU A 84 13.97 -10.21 -17.84
CA LEU A 84 15.09 -10.63 -17.00
C LEU A 84 15.75 -11.89 -17.55
N MET A 85 14.95 -12.84 -18.05
CA MET A 85 15.46 -14.08 -18.65
C MET A 85 16.27 -13.81 -19.93
N LYS A 86 15.85 -12.84 -20.75
CA LYS A 86 16.65 -12.41 -21.92
C LYS A 86 18.02 -11.85 -21.52
N LYS A 87 18.11 -11.16 -20.37
CA LYS A 87 19.36 -10.58 -19.83
C LYS A 87 20.23 -11.57 -19.06
N MET A 88 19.70 -12.76 -18.75
CA MET A 88 20.36 -13.75 -17.91
C MET A 88 21.73 -14.22 -18.43
N PRO A 89 21.93 -14.52 -19.74
CA PRO A 89 23.22 -14.97 -20.25
C PRO A 89 24.33 -13.94 -20.04
N GLN A 90 24.01 -12.66 -20.26
CA GLN A 90 24.96 -11.57 -20.04
C GLN A 90 25.33 -11.46 -18.55
N MET A 91 24.34 -11.52 -17.66
CA MET A 91 24.58 -11.48 -16.22
C MET A 91 25.48 -12.63 -15.74
N LEU A 92 25.32 -13.83 -16.31
CA LEU A 92 26.18 -14.99 -15.99
C LEU A 92 27.62 -14.79 -16.48
N PHE A 93 27.79 -14.25 -17.68
CA PHE A 93 29.11 -13.92 -18.22
C PHE A 93 29.84 -12.89 -17.35
N ASP A 94 29.15 -11.80 -17.01
CA ASP A 94 29.68 -10.74 -16.15
C ASP A 94 30.07 -11.27 -14.76
N TYR A 95 29.24 -12.15 -14.20
CA TYR A 95 29.52 -12.80 -12.92
C TYR A 95 30.76 -13.69 -12.98
N LYS A 96 30.89 -14.54 -14.01
CA LYS A 96 32.06 -15.40 -14.22
C LYS A 96 33.34 -14.57 -14.40
N MET A 97 33.29 -13.52 -15.20
CA MET A 97 34.43 -12.61 -15.40
C MET A 97 34.86 -11.94 -14.10
N LYS A 98 33.90 -11.52 -13.27
CA LYS A 98 34.18 -10.94 -11.95
C LYS A 98 34.86 -11.94 -11.01
N ILE A 99 34.43 -13.20 -10.99
CA ILE A 99 35.07 -14.27 -10.19
C ILE A 99 36.49 -14.51 -10.67
N ASN A 100 36.67 -14.73 -11.98
CA ASN A 100 37.98 -15.04 -12.56
C ASN A 100 38.98 -13.91 -12.30
N ARG A 101 38.56 -12.66 -12.43
CA ARG A 101 39.40 -11.48 -12.12
C ARG A 101 39.84 -11.45 -10.65
N LYS A 102 38.94 -11.80 -9.71
CA LYS A 102 39.28 -11.89 -8.29
C LYS A 102 40.25 -13.03 -8.01
N ALA A 103 40.05 -14.20 -8.64
CA ALA A 103 40.95 -15.34 -8.52
C ALA A 103 42.35 -15.00 -9.02
N TRP A 104 42.46 -14.35 -10.18
CA TRP A 104 43.74 -13.91 -10.74
C TRP A 104 44.45 -12.91 -9.83
N ARG A 105 43.75 -11.90 -9.30
CA ARG A 105 44.32 -10.95 -8.33
C ARG A 105 44.84 -11.65 -7.06
N ARG A 106 44.09 -12.63 -6.54
CA ARG A 106 44.53 -13.43 -5.39
C ARG A 106 45.79 -14.22 -5.70
N MET A 107 45.83 -14.88 -6.86
CA MET A 107 46.99 -15.64 -7.32
C MET A 107 48.23 -14.73 -7.47
N MET A 108 48.10 -13.58 -8.13
CA MET A 108 49.21 -12.62 -8.26
C MET A 108 49.70 -12.12 -6.90
N LYS A 109 48.80 -11.84 -5.96
CA LYS A 109 49.16 -11.43 -4.59
C LYS A 109 49.93 -12.53 -3.86
N LEU A 110 49.50 -13.79 -3.99
CA LEU A 110 50.18 -14.93 -3.37
C LEU A 110 51.58 -15.16 -3.97
N LEU A 111 51.71 -15.09 -5.30
CA LEU A 111 53.00 -15.19 -5.97
C LEU A 111 53.97 -14.09 -5.53
N PHE A 112 53.48 -12.85 -5.40
CA PHE A 112 54.27 -11.74 -4.91
C PHE A 112 54.73 -11.94 -3.46
N LEU A 113 53.84 -12.41 -2.58
CA LEU A 113 54.19 -12.72 -1.19
C LEU A 113 55.25 -13.83 -1.11
N HIS A 114 55.09 -14.91 -1.88
CA HIS A 114 56.05 -16.00 -1.93
C HIS A 114 57.43 -15.57 -2.45
N GLN A 115 57.49 -14.67 -3.46
CA GLN A 115 58.76 -14.11 -3.91
C GLN A 115 59.43 -13.22 -2.86
N LYS A 116 58.64 -12.47 -2.08
CA LYS A 116 59.16 -11.65 -0.97
C LYS A 116 59.73 -12.50 0.16
N GLU A 117 59.08 -13.63 0.47
CA GLU A 117 59.59 -14.61 1.44
C GLU A 117 60.93 -15.20 0.98
N ARG A 118 61.02 -15.67 -0.28
CA ARG A 118 62.29 -16.16 -0.87
C ARG A 118 63.41 -15.12 -1.03
N GLY A 119 63.08 -13.83 -0.97
CA GLY A 119 64.08 -12.75 -0.94
C GLY A 119 64.70 -12.61 0.45
N LYS A 120 63.85 -12.57 1.48
CA LYS A 120 64.28 -12.46 2.88
C LYS A 120 65.15 -13.62 3.35
N ASP A 121 64.83 -14.84 2.90
CA ASP A 121 65.62 -16.02 3.28
C ASP A 121 67.06 -15.95 2.72
N ARG A 122 67.25 -15.33 1.54
CA ARG A 122 68.57 -15.12 0.93
C ARG A 122 69.37 -14.01 1.61
N ASP A 123 68.70 -12.91 1.99
CA ASP A 123 69.35 -11.82 2.71
C ASP A 123 69.84 -12.26 4.11
N GLN A 124 69.12 -13.18 4.77
CA GLN A 124 69.52 -13.78 6.06
C GLN A 124 70.70 -14.77 5.94
N GLU A 125 70.81 -15.49 4.82
CA GLU A 125 71.96 -16.36 4.53
C GLU A 125 73.25 -15.55 4.28
N GLU A 126 73.15 -14.38 3.64
CA GLU A 126 74.30 -13.50 3.40
C GLU A 126 74.77 -12.78 4.68
N GLU A 127 73.84 -12.34 5.54
CA GLU A 127 74.18 -11.76 6.85
C GLU A 127 74.84 -12.81 7.77
N GLY A 128 74.36 -14.06 7.77
CA GLY A 128 74.96 -15.17 8.53
C GLY A 128 76.37 -15.56 8.06
N ASN A 129 76.64 -15.52 6.75
CA ASN A 129 77.97 -15.80 6.20
C ASN A 129 78.99 -14.67 6.39
N SER A 130 78.55 -13.40 6.51
CA SER A 130 79.44 -12.26 6.77
C SER A 130 79.99 -12.17 8.21
N ILE A 131 79.40 -12.90 9.15
CA ILE A 131 79.79 -12.90 10.58
C ILE A 131 80.89 -13.94 10.87
N THR A 132 81.26 -14.76 9.89
CA THR A 132 82.26 -15.84 10.03
C THR A 132 83.58 -15.47 9.30
N ILE A 133 84.27 -14.42 9.74
CA ILE A 133 85.69 -14.13 9.44
C ILE A 133 86.36 -13.63 10.71
#